data_AF-A0A6M0LQJ6-F1
#
_entry.id   AF-A0A6M0LQJ6-F1
#
_cell.length_a   1.000
_cell.length_b   1.000
_cell.length_c   1.000
_cell.angle_alpha   90.00
_cell.angle_beta   90.00
_cell.angle_gamma   90.00
#
_symmetry.space_group_name_H-M   'P 1'
#
loop_
_entity.id
_entity.type
_entity.pdbx_description
1 polymer ?
#
loop_
_entity_poly.entity_id
_entity_poly.type
_entity_poly.pdbx_seq_one_letter_code
_entity_poly.pdbx_strand_id
1 'polypeptide(L)'
;FWQKMMKRYGSEEEYTKQLINQFKHGSDPEILIVVDKLLTGFDSPRNAVLYLCRVLREHTLLQAIARVNRIHEGKEFGFIVDYANVLGELDKALTMYSAFEGFDESDLVGTLTSINSEIEKLPDRHSDLWDLFKTVKHSYDEEAYELLLADDQLREEFYTRLAEFAKTLAIALSSEKFLTETEDKTLSRYKSDLRKFQSLKVAVKLRYAESIDYRDYEPKIKKLLDTHIQADEVIQLNEPVNIFDEHMFNQVKEEQGVYQDKKTTGSKADTIAHATKKAITEKMDEDPAFYQKFSLLIQQAIEDFRAKRISDLEYLQQVVDIRNKVVGKVHDDVPDILSGNEDAMACYGVLKPFFEDHAPGLEPVVADTAIAIYDILEKHKKVHFWDDEDAQKQAINEIEDYLYDELKTEKGIALSLDQMDEIIEKVMQVAKHRSYT
;
A
#
# COMPACT_ATOMS: atom_id res chain seq x y z
N PHE A 1 -38.08 -21.73 -28.29
CA PHE A 1 -36.69 -21.53 -27.81
C PHE A 1 -35.87 -22.82 -27.85
N TRP A 2 -36.25 -23.86 -27.10
CA TRP A 2 -35.47 -25.10 -26.96
C TRP A 2 -35.01 -25.74 -28.28
N GLN A 3 -35.94 -25.91 -29.24
CA GLN A 3 -35.61 -26.45 -30.57
C GLN A 3 -34.54 -25.64 -31.32
N LYS A 4 -34.48 -24.30 -31.11
CA LYS A 4 -33.44 -23.43 -31.69
C LYS A 4 -32.07 -23.68 -31.05
N MET A 5 -32.03 -23.89 -29.74
CA MET A 5 -30.78 -24.21 -29.03
C MET A 5 -30.25 -25.59 -29.44
N MET A 6 -31.11 -26.60 -29.54
CA MET A 6 -30.70 -27.94 -30.01
C MET A 6 -30.19 -27.91 -31.45
N LYS A 7 -30.80 -27.11 -32.33
CA LYS A 7 -30.29 -26.90 -33.69
C LYS A 7 -28.92 -26.19 -33.72
N ARG A 8 -28.65 -25.28 -32.77
CA ARG A 8 -27.41 -24.50 -32.71
C ARG A 8 -26.24 -25.30 -32.10
N TYR A 9 -26.50 -26.01 -31.02
CA TYR A 9 -25.47 -26.69 -30.22
C TYR A 9 -25.41 -28.21 -30.46
N GLY A 10 -26.34 -28.77 -31.23
CA GLY A 10 -26.36 -30.18 -31.63
C GLY A 10 -26.91 -31.13 -30.56
N SER A 11 -26.65 -30.88 -29.28
CA SER A 11 -27.16 -31.68 -28.17
C SER A 11 -27.43 -30.85 -26.92
N GLU A 12 -28.20 -31.41 -25.99
CA GLU A 12 -28.42 -30.82 -24.66
C GLU A 12 -27.12 -30.73 -23.85
N GLU A 13 -26.27 -31.74 -23.97
CA GLU A 13 -24.99 -31.81 -23.25
C GLU A 13 -24.04 -30.70 -23.69
N GLU A 14 -23.89 -30.51 -25.00
CA GLU A 14 -23.02 -29.48 -25.55
C GLU A 14 -23.58 -28.07 -25.29
N TYR A 15 -24.89 -27.89 -25.36
CA TYR A 15 -25.54 -26.65 -24.94
C TYR A 15 -25.24 -26.32 -23.47
N THR A 16 -25.42 -27.29 -22.58
CA THR A 16 -25.20 -27.12 -21.14
C THR A 16 -23.73 -26.80 -20.84
N LYS A 17 -22.79 -27.52 -21.46
CA LYS A 17 -21.35 -27.31 -21.31
C LYS A 17 -20.93 -25.91 -21.74
N GLN A 18 -21.40 -25.45 -22.90
CA GLN A 18 -21.08 -24.11 -23.39
C GLN A 18 -21.71 -23.03 -22.52
N LEU A 19 -22.95 -23.21 -22.06
CA LEU A 19 -23.63 -22.28 -21.15
C LEU A 19 -22.88 -22.13 -19.82
N ILE A 20 -22.44 -23.25 -19.23
CA ILE A 20 -21.63 -23.26 -18.00
C ILE A 20 -20.30 -22.54 -18.25
N ASN A 21 -19.62 -22.83 -19.36
CA ASN A 21 -18.33 -22.23 -19.68
C ASN A 21 -18.45 -20.70 -19.88
N GLN A 22 -19.51 -20.26 -20.56
CA GLN A 22 -19.87 -18.87 -20.72
C GLN A 22 -20.17 -18.19 -19.37
N PHE A 23 -20.94 -18.83 -18.50
CA PHE A 23 -21.18 -18.32 -17.15
C PHE A 23 -19.94 -18.33 -16.25
N LYS A 24 -18.89 -19.11 -16.54
CA LYS A 24 -17.65 -19.09 -15.76
C LYS A 24 -16.65 -18.06 -16.26
N HIS A 25 -16.60 -17.82 -17.57
CA HIS A 25 -15.50 -17.06 -18.18
C HIS A 25 -15.95 -15.88 -19.06
N GLY A 26 -17.23 -15.76 -19.39
CA GLY A 26 -17.78 -14.68 -20.23
C GLY A 26 -18.56 -13.62 -19.44
N SER A 27 -19.03 -12.57 -20.12
CA SER A 27 -19.96 -11.57 -19.58
C SER A 27 -21.38 -12.12 -19.46
N ASP A 28 -21.77 -13.00 -20.38
CA ASP A 28 -23.11 -13.55 -20.50
C ASP A 28 -23.08 -15.08 -20.42
N PRO A 29 -24.13 -15.71 -19.86
CA PRO A 29 -25.24 -15.08 -19.13
C PRO A 29 -24.81 -14.59 -17.73
N GLU A 30 -25.50 -13.59 -17.20
CA GLU A 30 -25.29 -13.11 -15.81
C GLU A 30 -26.07 -13.93 -14.77
N ILE A 31 -27.17 -14.58 -15.16
CA ILE A 31 -28.03 -15.38 -14.28
C ILE A 31 -28.28 -16.76 -14.90
N LEU A 32 -28.13 -17.81 -14.09
CA LEU A 32 -28.54 -19.17 -14.43
C LEU A 32 -29.75 -19.57 -13.57
N ILE A 33 -30.84 -19.96 -14.24
CA ILE A 33 -32.02 -20.52 -13.59
C ILE A 33 -31.93 -22.04 -13.71
N VAL A 34 -31.85 -22.73 -12.57
CA VAL A 34 -31.69 -24.18 -12.52
C VAL A 34 -32.75 -24.84 -11.63
N VAL A 35 -33.14 -26.06 -12.01
CA VAL A 35 -33.86 -26.98 -11.13
C VAL A 35 -32.80 -27.88 -10.49
N ASP A 36 -32.61 -29.14 -10.90
CA ASP A 36 -31.69 -30.05 -10.19
C ASP A 36 -30.24 -30.05 -10.73
N LYS A 37 -30.03 -29.45 -11.90
CA LYS A 37 -28.71 -29.36 -12.51
C LYS A 37 -27.84 -28.36 -11.73
N LEU A 38 -26.52 -28.59 -11.75
CA LEU A 38 -25.50 -27.72 -11.13
C LEU A 38 -25.49 -27.70 -9.59
N LEU A 39 -26.31 -28.52 -8.92
CA LEU A 39 -26.24 -28.70 -7.46
C LEU A 39 -24.95 -29.46 -7.06
N THR A 40 -24.49 -30.36 -7.92
CA THR A 40 -23.25 -31.14 -7.75
C THR A 40 -22.26 -30.88 -8.90
N GLY A 41 -20.98 -30.73 -8.59
CA GLY A 41 -19.89 -30.64 -9.59
C GLY A 41 -19.73 -29.29 -10.32
N PHE A 42 -20.64 -28.34 -10.13
CA PHE A 42 -20.49 -26.98 -10.66
C PHE A 42 -19.64 -26.11 -9.71
N ASP A 43 -18.57 -25.53 -10.22
CA ASP A 43 -17.67 -24.67 -9.44
C ASP A 43 -17.37 -23.40 -10.23
N SER A 44 -17.77 -22.25 -9.69
CA SER A 44 -17.58 -20.94 -10.29
C SER A 44 -17.22 -19.97 -9.18
N PRO A 45 -15.93 -19.74 -8.89
CA PRO A 45 -15.51 -18.91 -7.77
C PRO A 45 -16.07 -17.48 -7.82
N ARG A 46 -16.24 -16.94 -9.03
CA ARG A 46 -16.86 -15.63 -9.28
C ARG A 46 -18.35 -15.53 -8.92
N ASN A 47 -19.04 -16.66 -8.75
CA ASN A 47 -20.47 -16.67 -8.44
C ASN A 47 -20.72 -16.08 -7.04
N ALA A 48 -21.39 -14.94 -6.98
CA ALA A 48 -21.54 -14.18 -5.74
C ALA A 48 -22.93 -14.26 -5.12
N VAL A 49 -23.98 -14.65 -5.85
CA VAL A 49 -25.37 -14.60 -5.38
C VAL A 49 -26.10 -15.91 -5.67
N LEU A 50 -26.82 -16.45 -4.68
CA LEU A 50 -27.69 -17.60 -4.80
C LEU A 50 -29.13 -17.21 -4.44
N TYR A 51 -30.06 -17.42 -5.37
CA TYR A 51 -31.49 -17.24 -5.13
C TYR A 51 -32.14 -18.59 -4.82
N LEU A 52 -32.71 -18.74 -3.62
CA LEU A 52 -33.43 -19.94 -3.20
C LEU A 52 -34.93 -19.73 -3.41
N CYS A 53 -35.45 -20.26 -4.51
CA CYS A 53 -36.88 -20.23 -4.84
C CYS A 53 -37.60 -21.54 -4.53
N ARG A 54 -36.91 -22.48 -3.88
CA ARG A 54 -37.38 -23.84 -3.57
C ARG A 54 -36.83 -24.27 -2.22
N VAL A 55 -37.62 -25.05 -1.48
CA VAL A 55 -37.18 -25.72 -0.26
C VAL A 55 -36.10 -26.76 -0.59
N LEU A 56 -34.88 -26.50 -0.14
CA LEU A 56 -33.78 -27.47 -0.11
C LEU A 56 -33.61 -27.98 1.32
N ARG A 57 -33.17 -29.22 1.52
CA ARG A 57 -33.02 -29.81 2.86
C ARG A 57 -31.60 -30.28 3.10
N GLU A 58 -31.19 -30.24 4.36
CA GLU A 58 -29.99 -30.89 4.89
C GLU A 58 -28.73 -30.61 4.03
N HIS A 59 -28.01 -31.66 3.63
CA HIS A 59 -26.77 -31.55 2.86
C HIS A 59 -26.93 -30.85 1.51
N THR A 60 -28.09 -30.93 0.85
CA THR A 60 -28.30 -30.26 -0.45
C THR A 60 -28.32 -28.74 -0.29
N LEU A 61 -28.85 -28.23 0.82
CA LEU A 61 -28.83 -26.80 1.12
C LEU A 61 -27.42 -26.31 1.42
N LEU A 62 -26.68 -27.03 2.27
CA LEU A 62 -25.28 -26.70 2.59
C LEU A 62 -24.38 -26.73 1.35
N GLN A 63 -24.56 -27.74 0.49
CA GLN A 63 -23.83 -27.83 -0.77
C GLN A 63 -24.14 -26.65 -1.69
N ALA A 64 -25.39 -26.20 -1.78
CA ALA A 64 -25.78 -25.05 -2.57
C ALA A 64 -25.18 -23.75 -2.02
N ILE A 65 -25.21 -23.55 -0.70
CA ILE A 65 -24.62 -22.41 0.00
C ILE A 65 -23.10 -22.36 -0.21
N ALA A 66 -22.41 -23.49 -0.07
CA ALA A 66 -20.97 -23.56 -0.27
C ALA A 66 -20.52 -23.13 -1.69
N ARG A 67 -21.40 -23.19 -2.71
CA ARG A 67 -21.08 -22.74 -4.08
C ARG A 67 -20.87 -21.23 -4.17
N VAL A 68 -21.55 -20.44 -3.35
CA VAL A 68 -21.36 -18.98 -3.32
C VAL A 68 -20.27 -18.55 -2.36
N ASN A 69 -19.69 -19.45 -1.56
CA ASN A 69 -18.61 -19.13 -0.61
C ASN A 69 -17.19 -19.46 -1.12
N ARG A 70 -17.01 -19.66 -2.43
CA ARG A 70 -15.69 -19.83 -3.05
C ARG A 70 -14.93 -18.50 -3.12
N ILE A 71 -13.65 -18.50 -2.72
CA ILE A 71 -12.75 -17.34 -2.75
C ILE A 71 -12.53 -16.89 -4.20
N HIS A 72 -12.67 -15.59 -4.44
CA HIS A 72 -12.38 -14.97 -5.72
C HIS A 72 -11.93 -13.53 -5.48
N GLU A 73 -11.03 -13.02 -6.30
CA GLU A 73 -10.57 -11.63 -6.23
C GLU A 73 -11.76 -10.67 -6.30
N GLY A 74 -11.81 -9.69 -5.40
CA GLY A 74 -12.96 -8.78 -5.33
C GLY A 74 -14.26 -9.43 -4.86
N LYS A 75 -14.23 -10.58 -4.17
CA LYS A 75 -15.40 -11.20 -3.53
C LYS A 75 -15.06 -11.65 -2.11
N GLU A 76 -15.65 -10.97 -1.13
CA GLU A 76 -15.41 -11.29 0.29
C GLU A 76 -16.39 -12.31 0.86
N PHE A 77 -17.63 -12.31 0.37
CA PHE A 77 -18.70 -13.20 0.82
C PHE A 77 -19.69 -13.46 -0.31
N GLY A 78 -20.45 -14.54 -0.17
CA GLY A 78 -21.59 -14.85 -1.03
C GLY A 78 -22.90 -14.33 -0.42
N PHE A 79 -23.82 -13.89 -1.26
CA PHE A 79 -25.18 -13.53 -0.87
C PHE A 79 -26.13 -14.69 -1.11
N ILE A 80 -27.04 -14.92 -0.18
CA ILE A 80 -28.15 -15.86 -0.32
C ILE A 80 -29.44 -15.07 -0.17
N VAL A 81 -30.30 -15.14 -1.19
CA VAL A 81 -31.62 -14.52 -1.19
C VAL A 81 -32.64 -15.64 -1.09
N ASP A 82 -33.29 -15.75 0.06
CA ASP A 82 -34.19 -16.84 0.37
C ASP A 82 -35.67 -16.45 0.21
N TYR A 83 -36.29 -16.92 -0.88
CA TYR A 83 -37.72 -16.78 -1.12
C TYR A 83 -38.53 -17.98 -0.63
N ALA A 84 -37.87 -19.09 -0.28
CA ALA A 84 -38.51 -20.33 0.16
C ALA A 84 -38.50 -20.50 1.69
N ASN A 85 -37.94 -19.52 2.43
CA ASN A 85 -37.86 -19.47 3.88
C ASN A 85 -37.15 -20.69 4.50
N VAL A 86 -36.15 -21.20 3.78
CA VAL A 86 -35.35 -22.38 4.13
C VAL A 86 -34.28 -22.05 5.19
N LEU A 87 -33.73 -20.83 5.17
CA LEU A 87 -32.66 -20.41 6.08
C LEU A 87 -33.15 -20.27 7.52
N GLY A 88 -34.40 -19.82 7.72
CA GLY A 88 -35.01 -19.75 9.05
C GLY A 88 -35.24 -21.14 9.69
N GLU A 89 -35.36 -22.18 8.87
CA GLU A 89 -35.37 -23.58 9.33
C GLU A 89 -33.95 -24.13 9.51
N LEU A 90 -33.00 -23.72 8.66
CA LEU A 90 -31.60 -24.10 8.76
C LEU A 90 -30.97 -23.62 10.07
N ASP A 91 -31.26 -22.40 10.52
CA ASP A 91 -30.71 -21.87 11.78
C ASP A 91 -31.14 -22.72 12.99
N LYS A 92 -32.39 -23.24 12.96
CA LYS A 92 -32.94 -24.18 13.96
C LYS A 92 -32.39 -25.60 13.82
N ALA A 93 -32.07 -26.03 12.59
CA ALA A 93 -31.50 -27.34 12.28
C ALA A 93 -29.99 -27.40 12.56
N LEU A 94 -29.26 -26.30 12.37
CA LEU A 94 -27.86 -26.09 12.76
C LEU A 94 -27.68 -26.24 14.28
N THR A 95 -28.67 -25.78 15.07
CA THR A 95 -28.67 -26.01 16.53
C THR A 95 -28.97 -27.45 16.93
N MET A 96 -29.51 -28.27 16.02
CA MET A 96 -29.92 -29.65 16.25
C MET A 96 -28.96 -30.61 15.55
N TYR A 97 -27.66 -30.54 15.89
CA TYR A 97 -26.56 -31.54 15.90
C TYR A 97 -26.46 -32.73 14.90
N SER A 98 -27.46 -33.07 14.09
CA SER A 98 -27.49 -34.32 13.30
C SER A 98 -27.26 -34.15 11.80
N ALA A 99 -27.22 -32.93 11.26
CA ALA A 99 -27.05 -32.69 9.81
C ALA A 99 -25.58 -32.54 9.36
N PHE A 100 -24.60 -32.77 10.25
CA PHE A 100 -23.20 -32.34 10.06
C PHE A 100 -22.14 -33.40 10.34
N GLU A 101 -22.44 -34.70 10.22
CA GLU A 101 -21.36 -35.72 10.20
C GLU A 101 -20.35 -35.37 9.07
N GLY A 102 -19.17 -34.86 9.46
CA GLY A 102 -18.04 -34.54 8.56
C GLY A 102 -17.61 -33.07 8.46
N PHE A 103 -18.20 -32.12 9.20
CA PHE A 103 -17.73 -30.72 9.29
C PHE A 103 -17.47 -30.34 10.75
N ASP A 104 -16.36 -29.65 11.04
CA ASP A 104 -16.06 -29.16 12.39
C ASP A 104 -17.01 -28.00 12.77
N GLU A 105 -17.62 -28.09 13.95
CA GLU A 105 -18.58 -27.09 14.47
C GLU A 105 -17.98 -25.68 14.54
N SER A 106 -16.66 -25.56 14.80
CA SER A 106 -15.95 -24.29 14.82
C SER A 106 -15.88 -23.59 13.47
N ASP A 107 -15.96 -24.32 12.36
CA ASP A 107 -15.87 -23.77 11.00
C ASP A 107 -17.23 -23.26 10.49
N LEU A 108 -18.31 -23.63 11.19
CA LEU A 108 -19.71 -23.33 10.85
C LEU A 108 -20.29 -22.15 11.65
N VAL A 109 -19.72 -21.84 12.82
CA VAL A 109 -20.15 -20.69 13.64
C VAL A 109 -19.72 -19.39 12.97
N GLY A 110 -20.69 -18.62 12.46
CA GLY A 110 -20.47 -17.35 11.76
C GLY A 110 -20.45 -17.43 10.23
N THR A 111 -20.69 -18.59 9.64
CA THR A 111 -20.71 -18.76 8.16
C THR A 111 -21.98 -18.21 7.51
N LEU A 112 -23.06 -18.06 8.28
CA LEU A 112 -24.32 -17.45 7.85
C LEU A 112 -24.67 -16.31 8.79
N THR A 113 -24.42 -15.08 8.35
CA THR A 113 -24.77 -13.88 9.10
C THR A 113 -25.98 -13.23 8.46
N SER A 114 -26.97 -12.85 9.27
CA SER A 114 -28.11 -12.09 8.77
C SER A 114 -27.66 -10.73 8.27
N ILE A 115 -28.13 -10.33 7.09
CA ILE A 115 -27.92 -8.98 6.57
C ILE A 115 -28.42 -7.94 7.60
N ASN A 116 -29.52 -8.22 8.30
CA ASN A 116 -30.06 -7.31 9.31
C ASN A 116 -29.10 -7.13 10.49
N SER A 117 -28.47 -8.20 11.00
CA SER A 117 -27.51 -8.09 12.10
C SER A 117 -26.25 -7.33 11.72
N GLU A 118 -25.84 -7.37 10.45
CA GLU A 118 -24.75 -6.51 9.97
C GLU A 118 -25.20 -5.05 9.86
N ILE A 119 -26.41 -4.81 9.34
CA ILE A 119 -26.98 -3.45 9.22
C ILE A 119 -27.16 -2.79 10.58
N GLU A 120 -27.52 -3.54 11.61
CA GLU A 120 -27.67 -3.04 12.99
C GLU A 120 -26.37 -2.47 13.55
N LYS A 121 -25.21 -2.92 13.06
CA LYS A 121 -23.88 -2.38 13.45
C LYS A 121 -23.56 -1.05 12.76
N LEU A 122 -24.28 -0.68 11.69
CA LEU A 122 -23.96 0.50 10.87
C LEU A 122 -23.90 1.81 11.68
N PRO A 123 -24.85 2.12 12.59
CA PRO A 123 -24.79 3.34 13.38
C PRO A 123 -23.56 3.39 14.29
N ASP A 124 -23.19 2.26 14.89
CA ASP A 124 -22.02 2.16 15.76
C ASP A 124 -20.74 2.35 14.94
N ARG A 125 -20.60 1.66 13.79
CA ARG A 125 -19.43 1.84 12.90
C ARG A 125 -19.30 3.28 12.39
N HIS A 126 -20.42 3.94 12.10
CA HIS A 126 -20.44 5.34 11.72
C HIS A 126 -19.99 6.25 12.87
N SER A 127 -20.48 5.98 14.10
CA SER A 127 -20.07 6.72 15.29
C SER A 127 -18.59 6.50 15.61
N ASP A 128 -18.11 5.25 15.58
CA ASP A 128 -16.71 4.89 15.84
C ASP A 128 -15.76 5.59 14.86
N LEU A 129 -16.16 5.73 13.59
CA LEU A 129 -15.37 6.47 12.60
C LEU A 129 -15.29 7.97 12.96
N TRP A 130 -16.42 8.57 13.33
CA TRP A 130 -16.48 9.98 13.74
C TRP A 130 -15.76 10.24 15.07
N ASP A 131 -15.72 9.26 15.95
CA ASP A 131 -15.08 9.33 17.26
C ASP A 131 -13.58 9.66 17.17
N LEU A 132 -12.92 9.21 16.10
CA LEU A 132 -11.53 9.54 15.80
C LEU A 132 -11.30 11.05 15.62
N PHE A 133 -12.32 11.79 15.18
CA PHE A 133 -12.22 13.20 14.81
C PHE A 133 -12.89 14.15 15.81
N LYS A 134 -13.26 13.67 17.01
CA LYS A 134 -13.91 14.48 18.07
C LYS A 134 -13.13 15.72 18.48
N THR A 135 -11.80 15.68 18.34
CA THR A 135 -10.90 16.79 18.69
C THR A 135 -10.87 17.89 17.62
N VAL A 136 -11.36 17.61 16.42
CA VAL A 136 -11.42 18.58 15.31
C VAL A 136 -12.63 19.50 15.52
N LYS A 137 -12.36 20.77 15.86
CA LYS A 137 -13.40 21.75 16.23
C LYS A 137 -14.32 22.15 15.08
N HIS A 138 -13.84 22.13 13.84
CA HIS A 138 -14.58 22.57 12.67
C HIS A 138 -14.66 21.46 11.63
N SER A 139 -15.87 21.03 11.28
CA SER A 139 -16.09 19.92 10.33
C SER A 139 -15.63 20.20 8.90
N TYR A 140 -15.41 21.47 8.55
CA TYR A 140 -15.00 21.93 7.21
C TYR A 140 -13.49 22.17 7.07
N ASP A 141 -12.74 22.03 8.17
CA ASP A 141 -11.30 22.23 8.21
C ASP A 141 -10.59 20.93 7.79
N GLU A 142 -10.50 20.67 6.49
CA GLU A 142 -9.89 19.45 5.93
C GLU A 142 -8.45 19.24 6.41
N GLU A 143 -7.67 20.32 6.53
CA GLU A 143 -6.29 20.25 7.00
C GLU A 143 -6.19 19.77 8.44
N ALA A 144 -7.09 20.18 9.33
CA ALA A 144 -7.09 19.69 10.70
C ALA A 144 -7.36 18.18 10.79
N TYR A 145 -8.16 17.61 9.87
CA TYR A 145 -8.34 16.16 9.78
C TYR A 145 -7.06 15.48 9.29
N GLU A 146 -6.41 16.02 8.25
CA GLU A 146 -5.16 15.47 7.74
C GLU A 146 -4.04 15.51 8.79
N LEU A 147 -3.87 16.64 9.47
CA LEU A 147 -2.87 16.84 10.53
C LEU A 147 -3.10 15.92 11.72
N LEU A 148 -4.35 15.65 12.09
CA LEU A 148 -4.67 14.69 13.15
C LEU A 148 -4.16 13.29 12.77
N LEU A 149 -4.27 12.93 11.49
CA LEU A 149 -3.80 11.65 10.94
C LEU A 149 -2.29 11.67 10.62
N ALA A 150 -1.53 12.63 11.13
CA ALA A 150 -0.06 12.60 11.08
C ALA A 150 0.54 11.49 11.94
N ASP A 151 -0.20 11.00 12.94
CA ASP A 151 0.14 9.84 13.75
C ASP A 151 -0.19 8.55 12.99
N ASP A 152 0.80 7.67 12.82
CA ASP A 152 0.67 6.47 12.00
C ASP A 152 -0.33 5.47 12.60
N GLN A 153 -0.35 5.32 13.94
CA GLN A 153 -1.28 4.42 14.61
C GLN A 153 -2.73 4.88 14.45
N LEU A 154 -2.99 6.18 14.62
CA LEU A 154 -4.31 6.76 14.42
C LEU A 154 -4.76 6.66 12.96
N ARG A 155 -3.81 6.79 12.01
CA ARG A 155 -4.08 6.66 10.59
C ARG A 155 -4.47 5.24 10.18
N GLU A 156 -3.79 4.22 10.69
CA GLU A 156 -4.16 2.81 10.50
C GLU A 156 -5.55 2.50 11.07
N GLU A 157 -5.83 3.01 12.27
CA GLU A 157 -7.15 2.87 12.90
C GLU A 157 -8.25 3.53 12.06
N PHE A 158 -7.99 4.72 11.53
CA PHE A 158 -8.89 5.40 10.59
C PHE A 158 -9.17 4.56 9.35
N TYR A 159 -8.14 3.97 8.73
CA TYR A 159 -8.31 3.13 7.54
C TYR A 159 -9.16 1.89 7.83
N THR A 160 -8.95 1.28 9.00
CA THR A 160 -9.70 0.11 9.44
C THR A 160 -11.18 0.46 9.68
N ARG A 161 -11.47 1.49 10.47
CA ARG A 161 -12.86 1.93 10.74
C ARG A 161 -13.58 2.39 9.49
N LEU A 162 -12.89 3.10 8.59
CA LEU A 162 -13.46 3.50 7.30
C LEU A 162 -13.80 2.30 6.43
N ALA A 163 -12.95 1.27 6.40
CA ALA A 163 -13.22 0.05 5.66
C ALA A 163 -14.42 -0.71 6.23
N GLU A 164 -14.51 -0.86 7.55
CA GLU A 164 -15.65 -1.49 8.22
C GLU A 164 -16.95 -0.72 7.96
N PHE A 165 -16.95 0.60 8.12
CA PHE A 165 -18.11 1.45 7.82
C PHE A 165 -18.54 1.34 6.36
N ALA A 166 -17.59 1.42 5.42
CA ALA A 166 -17.88 1.30 3.99
C ALA A 166 -18.50 -0.06 3.64
N LYS A 167 -17.95 -1.14 4.21
CA LYS A 167 -18.45 -2.51 4.02
C LYS A 167 -19.87 -2.67 4.56
N THR A 168 -20.12 -2.23 5.79
CA THR A 168 -21.45 -2.34 6.40
C THR A 168 -22.48 -1.48 5.65
N LEU A 169 -22.10 -0.28 5.20
CA LEU A 169 -22.98 0.56 4.38
C LEU A 169 -23.28 -0.09 3.03
N ALA A 170 -22.33 -0.81 2.43
CA ALA A 170 -22.56 -1.59 1.20
C ALA A 170 -23.64 -2.64 1.37
N ILE A 171 -23.55 -3.39 2.47
CA ILE A 171 -24.53 -4.43 2.83
C ILE A 171 -25.90 -3.77 3.05
N ALA A 172 -25.94 -2.65 3.77
CA ALA A 172 -27.18 -1.92 4.04
C ALA A 172 -27.84 -1.39 2.76
N LEU A 173 -27.07 -0.80 1.84
CA LEU A 173 -27.57 -0.31 0.56
C LEU A 173 -28.05 -1.43 -0.37
N SER A 174 -27.63 -2.68 -0.11
CA SER A 174 -28.12 -3.86 -0.83
C SER A 174 -29.44 -4.40 -0.26
N SER A 175 -29.94 -3.86 0.86
CA SER A 175 -31.19 -4.26 1.51
C SER A 175 -32.33 -3.33 1.16
N GLU A 176 -33.36 -3.86 0.48
CA GLU A 176 -34.60 -3.13 0.19
C GLU A 176 -35.27 -2.62 1.46
N LYS A 177 -35.27 -3.44 2.52
CA LYS A 177 -35.84 -3.08 3.83
C LYS A 177 -35.16 -1.83 4.39
N PHE A 178 -33.82 -1.81 4.39
CA PHE A 178 -33.06 -0.67 4.88
C PHE A 178 -33.31 0.60 4.08
N LEU A 179 -33.34 0.50 2.74
CA LEU A 179 -33.63 1.64 1.87
C LEU A 179 -35.05 2.20 2.07
N THR A 180 -36.01 1.35 2.45
CA THR A 180 -37.41 1.77 2.63
C THR A 180 -37.68 2.32 4.04
N GLU A 181 -37.06 1.74 5.07
CA GLU A 181 -37.33 2.09 6.48
C GLU A 181 -36.42 3.21 7.01
N THR A 182 -35.27 3.47 6.37
CA THR A 182 -34.33 4.50 6.82
C THR A 182 -34.73 5.88 6.29
N GLU A 183 -34.72 6.90 7.14
CA GLU A 183 -34.95 8.27 6.72
C GLU A 183 -33.93 8.74 5.66
N ASP A 184 -34.41 9.42 4.61
CA ASP A 184 -33.59 9.95 3.51
C ASP A 184 -32.43 10.84 4.00
N LYS A 185 -32.65 11.58 5.09
CA LYS A 185 -31.62 12.44 5.69
C LYS A 185 -30.47 11.63 6.26
N THR A 186 -30.76 10.53 6.96
CA THR A 186 -29.76 9.63 7.55
C THR A 186 -29.00 8.91 6.45
N LEU A 187 -29.71 8.43 5.43
CA LEU A 187 -29.11 7.80 4.25
C LEU A 187 -28.15 8.77 3.54
N SER A 188 -28.58 10.01 3.30
CA SER A 188 -27.78 11.06 2.68
C SER A 188 -26.54 11.39 3.50
N ARG A 189 -26.65 11.43 4.83
CA ARG A 189 -25.52 11.64 5.75
C ARG A 189 -24.48 10.53 5.62
N TYR A 190 -24.88 9.26 5.69
CA TYR A 190 -23.93 8.14 5.55
C TYR A 190 -23.19 8.17 4.21
N LYS A 191 -23.92 8.44 3.12
CA LYS A 191 -23.35 8.57 1.77
C LYS A 191 -22.36 9.73 1.68
N SER A 192 -22.72 10.89 2.22
CA SER A 192 -21.85 12.08 2.26
C SER A 192 -20.58 11.84 3.08
N ASP A 193 -20.72 11.24 4.26
CA ASP A 193 -19.60 10.99 5.15
C ASP A 193 -18.64 9.95 4.55
N LEU A 194 -19.17 8.88 3.92
CA LEU A 194 -18.34 7.93 3.21
C LEU A 194 -17.50 8.62 2.12
N ARG A 195 -18.13 9.47 1.29
CA ARG A 195 -17.40 10.27 0.28
C ARG A 195 -16.30 11.11 0.93
N LYS A 196 -16.65 11.89 1.95
CA LYS A 196 -15.72 12.78 2.66
C LYS A 196 -14.50 12.02 3.18
N PHE A 197 -14.71 10.90 3.87
CA PHE A 197 -13.63 10.14 4.48
C PHE A 197 -12.80 9.37 3.45
N GLN A 198 -13.38 8.94 2.32
CA GLN A 198 -12.59 8.38 1.21
C GLN A 198 -11.67 9.45 0.60
N SER A 199 -12.20 10.64 0.33
CA SER A 199 -11.37 11.77 -0.14
C SER A 199 -10.27 12.13 0.86
N LEU A 200 -10.58 12.13 2.17
CA LEU A 200 -9.58 12.33 3.22
C LEU A 200 -8.50 11.25 3.20
N LYS A 201 -8.87 9.96 3.07
CA LYS A 201 -7.91 8.85 2.98
C LYS A 201 -6.93 9.06 1.83
N VAL A 202 -7.42 9.45 0.66
CA VAL A 202 -6.58 9.76 -0.51
C VAL A 202 -5.64 10.94 -0.22
N ALA A 203 -6.16 12.03 0.34
CA ALA A 203 -5.36 13.21 0.66
C ALA A 203 -4.24 12.91 1.67
N VAL A 204 -4.53 12.13 2.71
CA VAL A 204 -3.59 11.68 3.73
C VAL A 204 -2.51 10.77 3.15
N LYS A 205 -2.89 9.79 2.32
CA LYS A 205 -1.93 8.91 1.63
C LYS A 205 -0.94 9.71 0.80
N LEU A 206 -1.43 10.71 0.07
CA LEU A 206 -0.60 11.60 -0.74
C LEU A 206 0.31 12.47 0.15
N ARG A 207 -0.23 13.10 1.19
CA ARG A 207 0.52 13.99 2.10
C ARG A 207 1.67 13.27 2.81
N TYR A 208 1.46 12.02 3.23
CA TYR A 208 2.45 11.24 3.96
C TYR A 208 3.25 10.27 3.09
N ALA A 209 3.14 10.40 1.76
CA ALA A 209 3.87 9.61 0.76
C ALA A 209 3.71 8.08 0.89
N GLU A 210 2.56 7.62 1.39
CA GLU A 210 2.28 6.19 1.50
C GLU A 210 2.17 5.56 0.11
N SER A 211 2.65 4.32 -0.03
CA SER A 211 2.39 3.54 -1.24
C SER A 211 0.88 3.35 -1.38
N ILE A 212 0.33 3.79 -2.51
CA ILE A 212 -1.06 3.50 -2.85
C ILE A 212 -1.11 2.06 -3.35
N ASP A 213 -1.15 1.09 -2.44
CA ASP A 213 -1.52 -0.26 -2.82
C ASP A 213 -3.03 -0.28 -3.12
N TYR A 214 -3.36 -0.40 -4.40
CA TYR A 214 -4.71 -0.37 -4.93
C TYR A 214 -5.45 -1.70 -4.79
N ARG A 215 -4.87 -2.70 -4.12
CA ARG A 215 -5.29 -4.08 -4.38
C ARG A 215 -6.61 -4.55 -3.78
N ASP A 216 -7.15 -4.02 -2.69
CA ASP A 216 -8.23 -4.79 -2.03
C ASP A 216 -9.60 -4.13 -1.83
N TYR A 217 -9.75 -2.78 -1.89
CA TYR A 217 -11.01 -2.16 -1.44
C TYR A 217 -11.62 -1.08 -2.34
N GLU A 218 -10.91 -0.61 -3.36
CA GLU A 218 -11.39 0.54 -4.14
C GLU A 218 -12.42 0.20 -5.23
N PRO A 219 -12.35 -0.91 -5.99
CA PRO A 219 -13.28 -1.16 -7.10
C PRO A 219 -14.73 -1.36 -6.64
N LYS A 220 -14.94 -2.06 -5.51
CA LYS A 220 -16.28 -2.28 -4.94
C LYS A 220 -16.85 -1.00 -4.38
N ILE A 221 -16.07 -0.25 -3.60
CA ILE A 221 -16.50 1.03 -3.02
C ILE A 221 -16.77 2.02 -4.14
N LYS A 222 -15.92 2.09 -5.16
CA LYS A 222 -16.15 2.89 -6.37
C LYS A 222 -17.45 2.50 -7.07
N LYS A 223 -17.68 1.21 -7.32
CA LYS A 223 -18.97 0.75 -7.88
C LYS A 223 -20.16 1.09 -6.99
N LEU A 224 -19.99 1.00 -5.67
CA LEU A 224 -21.00 1.38 -4.67
C LEU A 224 -21.32 2.86 -4.76
N LEU A 225 -20.27 3.69 -4.85
CA LEU A 225 -20.34 5.12 -5.07
C LEU A 225 -21.09 5.38 -6.39
N ASP A 226 -20.58 4.86 -7.50
CA ASP A 226 -21.16 5.04 -8.84
C ASP A 226 -22.64 4.60 -8.93
N THR A 227 -23.03 3.52 -8.23
CA THR A 227 -24.39 2.96 -8.29
C THR A 227 -25.39 3.72 -7.39
N HIS A 228 -24.99 4.10 -6.17
CA HIS A 228 -25.93 4.60 -5.15
C HIS A 228 -25.72 6.08 -4.79
N ILE A 229 -24.65 6.67 -5.28
CA ILE A 229 -24.07 7.93 -4.80
C ILE A 229 -23.60 8.66 -6.07
N GLN A 230 -24.50 9.31 -6.82
CA GLN A 230 -24.19 10.08 -8.05
C GLN A 230 -22.87 10.87 -7.89
N ALA A 231 -21.78 10.32 -8.42
CA ALA A 231 -20.45 10.88 -8.26
C ALA A 231 -20.25 11.86 -9.40
N ASP A 232 -20.52 13.14 -9.14
CA ASP A 232 -19.79 14.17 -9.86
C ASP A 232 -18.34 14.05 -9.39
N GLU A 233 -17.45 13.82 -10.37
CA GLU A 233 -16.00 13.67 -10.24
C GLU A 233 -15.52 12.29 -9.77
N VAL A 234 -15.21 11.45 -10.77
CA VAL A 234 -14.22 10.38 -10.62
C VAL A 234 -12.93 11.05 -10.13
N ILE A 235 -12.54 10.78 -8.88
CA ILE A 235 -11.24 11.19 -8.36
C ILE A 235 -10.19 10.50 -9.25
N GLN A 236 -9.61 11.26 -10.19
CA GLN A 236 -8.38 10.85 -10.86
C GLN A 236 -7.29 10.89 -9.79
N LEU A 237 -6.97 9.71 -9.28
CA LEU A 237 -5.94 9.52 -8.29
C LEU A 237 -4.58 9.74 -8.97
N ASN A 238 -3.92 10.84 -8.64
CA ASN A 238 -2.54 11.05 -9.05
C ASN A 238 -1.64 10.05 -8.32
N GLU A 239 -0.60 9.57 -9.00
CA GLU A 239 0.44 8.75 -8.40
C GLU A 239 1.19 9.54 -7.30
N PRO A 240 1.81 8.85 -6.32
CA PRO A 240 2.66 9.51 -5.33
C PRO A 240 3.69 10.43 -6.00
N VAL A 241 3.96 11.58 -5.40
CA VAL A 241 4.89 12.57 -5.96
C VAL A 241 6.27 11.95 -6.10
N ASN A 242 6.71 11.73 -7.35
CA ASN A 242 8.08 11.34 -7.62
C ASN A 242 8.97 12.58 -7.48
N ILE A 243 9.79 12.62 -6.42
CA ILE A 243 10.66 13.77 -6.18
C ILE A 243 11.74 13.96 -7.24
N PHE A 244 12.06 12.96 -8.07
CA PHE A 244 13.06 13.06 -9.13
C PHE A 244 12.50 13.54 -10.46
N ASP A 245 11.17 13.59 -10.61
CA ASP A 245 10.51 14.10 -11.81
C ASP A 245 10.21 15.60 -11.62
N GLU A 246 10.99 16.45 -12.30
CA GLU A 246 10.80 17.90 -12.25
C GLU A 246 9.46 18.36 -12.81
N HIS A 247 8.88 17.64 -13.79
CA HIS A 247 7.59 17.98 -14.35
C HIS A 247 6.47 17.68 -13.34
N MET A 248 6.47 16.51 -12.72
CA MET A 248 5.52 16.15 -11.64
C MET A 248 5.68 17.05 -10.41
N PHE A 249 6.92 17.42 -10.05
CA PHE A 249 7.17 18.37 -8.97
C PHE A 249 6.67 19.77 -9.31
N ASN A 250 6.94 20.24 -10.53
CA ASN A 250 6.39 21.51 -11.00
C ASN A 250 4.87 21.44 -11.11
N GLN A 251 4.26 20.29 -11.38
CA GLN A 251 2.81 20.10 -11.33
C GLN A 251 2.26 20.24 -9.90
N VAL A 252 2.92 19.67 -8.89
CA VAL A 252 2.59 19.91 -7.47
C VAL A 252 2.80 21.38 -7.06
N LYS A 253 3.72 22.08 -7.75
CA LYS A 253 4.04 23.49 -7.54
C LYS A 253 3.14 24.46 -8.33
N GLU A 254 2.66 24.07 -9.53
CA GLU A 254 2.04 24.93 -10.57
C GLU A 254 0.62 24.49 -11.00
N GLU A 255 0.25 23.21 -11.03
CA GLU A 255 -1.14 22.76 -11.29
C GLU A 255 -1.89 22.60 -9.95
N GLN A 256 -2.98 23.32 -9.61
CA GLN A 256 -4.07 23.91 -10.41
C GLN A 256 -4.85 22.88 -11.25
N GLY A 257 -5.54 21.96 -10.55
CA GLY A 257 -6.59 21.11 -11.11
C GLY A 257 -7.67 20.81 -10.05
N VAL A 258 -8.88 21.32 -10.30
CA VAL A 258 -10.20 21.12 -9.65
C VAL A 258 -10.35 21.43 -8.14
N TYR A 259 -9.32 21.26 -7.31
CA TYR A 259 -9.34 21.66 -5.89
C TYR A 259 -8.63 23.00 -5.67
N GLN A 260 -9.18 24.09 -6.23
CA GLN A 260 -8.41 25.33 -6.41
C GLN A 260 -8.07 26.17 -5.16
N ASP A 261 -8.59 25.92 -3.94
CA ASP A 261 -8.45 26.93 -2.86
C ASP A 261 -8.07 26.43 -1.45
N LYS A 262 -7.64 25.16 -1.27
CA LYS A 262 -7.58 24.59 0.10
C LYS A 262 -6.28 23.97 0.60
N LYS A 263 -5.24 23.78 -0.22
CA LYS A 263 -3.97 23.25 0.31
C LYS A 263 -3.09 24.39 0.83
N THR A 264 -2.96 24.44 2.15
CA THR A 264 -2.08 25.37 2.86
C THR A 264 -0.62 25.14 2.50
N THR A 265 0.19 26.16 2.74
CA THR A 265 1.65 26.10 2.58
C THR A 265 2.24 24.93 3.40
N GLY A 266 1.72 24.69 4.61
CA GLY A 266 2.09 23.54 5.44
C GLY A 266 1.80 22.17 4.80
N SER A 267 0.60 21.96 4.25
CA SER A 267 0.24 20.70 3.57
C SER A 267 1.16 20.41 2.36
N LYS A 268 1.53 21.45 1.60
CA LYS A 268 2.50 21.32 0.50
C LYS A 268 3.89 20.93 1.00
N ALA A 269 4.35 21.59 2.06
CA ALA A 269 5.65 21.31 2.65
C ALA A 269 5.73 19.87 3.20
N ASP A 270 4.69 19.38 3.89
CA ASP A 270 4.63 18.00 4.37
C ASP A 270 4.70 16.99 3.23
N THR A 271 3.95 17.23 2.14
CA THR A 271 3.96 16.34 0.96
C THR A 271 5.38 16.21 0.40
N ILE A 272 6.11 17.33 0.28
CA ILE A 272 7.51 17.34 -0.19
C ILE A 272 8.43 16.66 0.83
N ALA A 273 8.27 16.96 2.11
CA ALA A 273 9.10 16.40 3.18
C ALA A 273 8.99 14.87 3.24
N HIS A 274 7.77 14.34 3.26
CA HIS A 274 7.52 12.90 3.32
C HIS A 274 7.92 12.17 2.03
N ALA A 275 7.66 12.76 0.86
CA ALA A 275 8.13 12.20 -0.41
C ALA A 275 9.66 12.16 -0.46
N THR A 276 10.33 13.19 0.03
CA THR A 276 11.80 13.24 0.10
C THR A 276 12.34 12.25 1.12
N LYS A 277 11.73 12.16 2.32
CA LYS A 277 12.09 11.17 3.35
C LYS A 277 11.98 9.74 2.82
N LYS A 278 10.91 9.43 2.07
CA LYS A 278 10.71 8.13 1.46
C LYS A 278 11.80 7.81 0.45
N ALA A 279 12.08 8.72 -0.49
CA ALA A 279 13.15 8.52 -1.47
C ALA A 279 14.54 8.36 -0.83
N ILE A 280 14.83 9.12 0.24
CA ILE A 280 16.04 8.95 1.05
C ILE A 280 16.11 7.56 1.66
N THR A 281 14.98 7.04 2.17
CA THR A 281 14.91 5.71 2.79
C THR A 281 15.09 4.60 1.76
N GLU A 282 14.44 4.71 0.59
CA GLU A 282 14.54 3.73 -0.49
C GLU A 282 15.94 3.65 -1.11
N LYS A 283 16.68 4.76 -1.13
CA LYS A 283 18.05 4.84 -1.67
C LYS A 283 19.14 4.81 -0.61
N MET A 284 18.78 4.62 0.67
CA MET A 284 19.73 4.69 1.78
C MET A 284 20.93 3.77 1.57
N ASP A 285 20.71 2.57 1.04
CA ASP A 285 21.76 1.58 0.83
C ASP A 285 22.72 1.95 -0.31
N GLU A 286 22.35 2.87 -1.21
CA GLU A 286 23.22 3.35 -2.29
C GLU A 286 24.29 4.34 -1.78
N ASP A 287 23.96 5.18 -0.81
CA ASP A 287 24.89 6.13 -0.19
C ASP A 287 24.45 6.47 1.25
N PRO A 288 24.75 5.59 2.22
CA PRO A 288 24.25 5.73 3.58
C PRO A 288 24.65 7.05 4.24
N ALA A 289 25.90 7.47 4.05
CA ALA A 289 26.42 8.68 4.66
C ALA A 289 25.74 9.94 4.12
N PHE A 290 25.52 10.02 2.81
CA PHE A 290 24.81 11.11 2.18
C PHE A 290 23.34 11.16 2.63
N TYR A 291 22.63 10.05 2.51
CA TYR A 291 21.19 9.98 2.78
C TYR A 291 20.87 10.13 4.28
N GLN A 292 21.71 9.63 5.18
CA GLN A 292 21.52 9.78 6.63
C GLN A 292 21.56 11.26 7.05
N LYS A 293 22.48 12.06 6.50
CA LYS A 293 22.55 13.52 6.77
C LYS A 293 21.24 14.21 6.41
N PHE A 294 20.71 13.96 5.21
CA PHE A 294 19.46 14.59 4.77
C PHE A 294 18.22 14.04 5.48
N SER A 295 18.24 12.77 5.89
CA SER A 295 17.20 12.18 6.74
C SER A 295 17.07 12.95 8.06
N LEU A 296 18.20 13.23 8.72
CA LEU A 296 18.23 14.02 9.95
C LEU A 296 17.73 15.45 9.74
N LEU A 297 18.17 16.11 8.66
CA LEU A 297 17.74 17.49 8.34
C LEU A 297 16.23 17.58 8.06
N ILE A 298 15.68 16.65 7.28
CA ILE A 298 14.23 16.60 7.03
C ILE A 298 13.47 16.32 8.30
N GLN A 299 13.93 15.37 9.12
CA GLN A 299 13.30 15.02 10.38
C GLN A 299 13.27 16.24 11.32
N GLN A 300 14.38 16.97 11.41
CA GLN A 300 14.47 18.19 12.20
C GLN A 300 13.53 19.29 11.68
N ALA A 301 13.45 19.50 10.35
CA ALA A 301 12.52 20.47 9.77
C ALA A 301 11.05 20.14 10.08
N ILE A 302 10.67 18.87 9.99
CA ILE A 302 9.32 18.38 10.37
C ILE A 302 9.05 18.65 11.86
N GLU A 303 10.01 18.36 12.74
CA GLU A 303 9.87 18.57 14.19
C GLU A 303 9.83 20.05 14.58
N ASP A 304 10.64 20.89 13.95
CA ASP A 304 10.65 22.33 14.14
C ASP A 304 9.30 22.93 13.72
N PHE A 305 8.75 22.48 12.59
CA PHE A 305 7.43 22.89 12.11
C PHE A 305 6.31 22.43 13.06
N ARG A 306 6.29 21.14 13.46
CA ARG A 306 5.30 20.60 14.40
C ARG A 306 5.33 21.30 15.77
N ALA A 307 6.54 21.65 16.23
CA ALA A 307 6.74 22.43 17.45
C ALA A 307 6.42 23.93 17.30
N LYS A 308 5.99 24.37 16.11
CA LYS A 308 5.72 25.77 15.76
C LYS A 308 6.92 26.70 15.96
N ARG A 309 8.13 26.17 15.81
CA ARG A 309 9.38 26.93 15.89
C ARG A 309 9.66 27.72 14.61
N ILE A 310 9.15 27.23 13.48
CA ILE A 310 9.27 27.85 12.16
C ILE A 310 7.87 28.06 11.55
N SER A 311 7.76 29.05 10.65
CA SER A 311 6.54 29.33 9.89
C SER A 311 6.37 28.36 8.71
N ASP A 312 5.14 28.28 8.17
CA ASP A 312 4.85 27.44 6.99
C ASP A 312 5.75 27.77 5.79
N LEU A 313 6.07 29.06 5.59
CA LEU A 313 6.92 29.51 4.49
C LEU A 313 8.37 29.04 4.68
N GLU A 314 8.91 29.19 5.89
CA GLU A 314 10.26 28.72 6.23
C GLU A 314 10.37 27.21 6.13
N TYR A 315 9.35 26.48 6.61
CA TYR A 315 9.29 25.04 6.48
C TYR A 315 9.29 24.60 5.02
N LEU A 316 8.42 25.20 4.19
CA LEU A 316 8.38 24.91 2.75
C LEU A 316 9.73 25.17 2.08
N GLN A 317 10.38 26.29 2.40
CA GLN A 317 11.68 26.62 1.84
C GLN A 317 12.74 25.59 2.24
N GLN A 318 12.83 25.23 3.52
CA GLN A 318 13.79 24.25 4.02
C GLN A 318 13.61 22.88 3.36
N VAL A 319 12.38 22.37 3.25
CA VAL A 319 12.14 21.04 2.66
C VAL A 319 12.40 21.02 1.15
N VAL A 320 12.11 22.12 0.45
CA VAL A 320 12.44 22.27 -0.97
C VAL A 320 13.96 22.32 -1.18
N ASP A 321 14.68 23.06 -0.34
CA ASP A 321 16.14 23.15 -0.42
C ASP A 321 16.79 21.79 -0.15
N ILE A 322 16.31 21.06 0.87
CA ILE A 322 16.78 19.69 1.14
C ILE A 322 16.48 18.77 -0.04
N ARG A 323 15.26 18.78 -0.58
CA ARG A 323 14.89 18.00 -1.77
C ARG A 323 15.83 18.30 -2.93
N ASN A 324 16.10 19.57 -3.22
CA ASN A 324 16.96 19.96 -4.34
C ASN A 324 18.39 19.45 -4.16
N LYS A 325 18.92 19.47 -2.94
CA LYS A 325 20.23 18.87 -2.63
C LYS A 325 20.24 17.35 -2.80
N VAL A 326 19.18 16.67 -2.37
CA VAL A 326 19.03 15.21 -2.49
C VAL A 326 18.91 14.79 -3.96
N VAL A 327 18.08 15.48 -4.75
CA VAL A 327 17.88 15.19 -6.18
C VAL A 327 19.10 15.54 -7.00
N GLY A 328 19.72 16.69 -6.72
CA GLY A 328 20.95 17.11 -7.38
C GLY A 328 22.22 16.40 -6.91
N LYS A 329 22.12 15.45 -5.96
CA LYS A 329 23.25 14.77 -5.31
C LYS A 329 24.36 15.76 -4.91
N VAL A 330 23.98 16.85 -4.27
CA VAL A 330 24.93 17.92 -3.91
C VAL A 330 25.69 17.51 -2.65
N HIS A 331 26.97 17.19 -2.81
CA HIS A 331 27.86 16.83 -1.71
C HIS A 331 28.61 18.06 -1.18
N ASP A 332 28.20 18.57 -0.02
CA ASP A 332 28.83 19.76 0.60
C ASP A 332 30.17 19.43 1.31
N ASP A 333 30.39 18.17 1.73
CA ASP A 333 31.49 17.75 2.62
C ASP A 333 32.49 16.77 1.97
N VAL A 334 32.54 16.75 0.63
CA VAL A 334 33.38 15.82 -0.14
C VAL A 334 34.53 16.58 -0.80
N PRO A 335 35.80 16.12 -0.69
CA PRO A 335 36.94 16.74 -1.34
C PRO A 335 36.80 16.84 -2.86
N ASP A 336 37.27 17.95 -3.45
CA ASP A 336 37.21 18.22 -4.90
C ASP A 336 37.81 17.10 -5.76
N ILE A 337 38.76 16.33 -5.22
CA ILE A 337 39.43 15.21 -5.90
C ILE A 337 38.43 14.10 -6.26
N LEU A 338 37.36 13.93 -5.47
CA LEU A 338 36.31 12.93 -5.70
C LEU A 338 35.16 13.45 -6.58
N SER A 339 35.20 14.74 -6.96
CA SER A 339 34.13 15.38 -7.73
C SER A 339 33.98 14.71 -9.10
N GLY A 340 32.79 14.19 -9.37
CA GLY A 340 32.46 13.51 -10.63
C GLY A 340 32.57 11.97 -10.61
N ASN A 341 33.04 11.37 -9.52
CA ASN A 341 33.00 9.92 -9.32
C ASN A 341 32.04 9.57 -8.17
N GLU A 342 30.76 9.42 -8.49
CA GLU A 342 29.72 9.17 -7.49
C GLU A 342 30.06 7.96 -6.60
N ASP A 343 30.55 6.86 -7.17
CA ASP A 343 30.92 5.63 -6.47
C ASP A 343 32.00 5.84 -5.42
N ALA A 344 33.08 6.53 -5.79
CA ALA A 344 34.14 6.90 -4.85
C ALA A 344 33.63 7.87 -3.76
N MET A 345 32.65 8.74 -4.07
CA MET A 345 32.06 9.65 -3.08
C MET A 345 31.26 8.91 -1.99
N ALA A 346 30.49 7.87 -2.33
CA ALA A 346 29.81 7.07 -1.29
C ALA A 346 30.80 6.22 -0.49
N CYS A 347 31.83 5.67 -1.13
CA CYS A 347 32.91 4.97 -0.42
C CYS A 347 33.58 5.91 0.58
N TYR A 348 33.87 7.16 0.18
CA TYR A 348 34.41 8.19 1.08
C TYR A 348 33.48 8.48 2.27
N GLY A 349 32.17 8.58 2.03
CA GLY A 349 31.19 8.78 3.09
C GLY A 349 31.17 7.65 4.12
N VAL A 350 31.30 6.40 3.66
CA VAL A 350 31.41 5.22 4.54
C VAL A 350 32.73 5.21 5.32
N LEU A 351 33.83 5.59 4.68
CA LEU A 351 35.16 5.57 5.29
C LEU A 351 35.33 6.67 6.34
N LYS A 352 34.86 7.89 6.07
CA LYS A 352 35.12 9.09 6.88
C LYS A 352 34.96 8.88 8.40
N PRO A 353 33.86 8.29 8.93
CA PRO A 353 33.69 8.08 10.37
C PRO A 353 34.80 7.22 11.02
N PHE A 354 35.39 6.28 10.28
CA PHE A 354 36.47 5.43 10.80
C PHE A 354 37.79 6.19 10.99
N PHE A 355 37.97 7.33 10.31
CA PHE A 355 39.21 8.11 10.37
C PHE A 355 39.07 9.40 11.22
N GLU A 356 37.84 9.84 11.52
CA GLU A 356 37.56 11.04 12.34
C GLU A 356 38.15 10.94 13.76
N ASP A 357 38.18 9.74 14.35
CA ASP A 357 38.70 9.51 15.71
C ASP A 357 40.23 9.42 15.79
N HIS A 358 40.93 9.32 14.66
CA HIS A 358 42.37 9.04 14.63
C HIS A 358 43.24 10.30 14.59
N ALA A 359 42.97 11.23 13.66
CA ALA A 359 43.65 12.52 13.61
C ALA A 359 42.90 13.54 12.73
N PRO A 360 42.86 14.83 13.13
CA PRO A 360 42.36 15.90 12.27
C PRO A 360 43.26 16.07 11.03
N GLY A 361 42.65 16.28 9.85
CA GLY A 361 43.37 16.53 8.60
C GLY A 361 43.70 15.30 7.74
N LEU A 362 43.11 14.13 8.03
CA LEU A 362 43.24 12.92 7.22
C LEU A 362 42.34 12.89 5.98
N GLU A 363 41.58 13.95 5.70
CA GLU A 363 40.62 14.04 4.59
C GLU A 363 41.23 13.67 3.22
N PRO A 364 42.46 14.10 2.85
CA PRO A 364 43.08 13.67 1.59
C PRO A 364 43.38 12.16 1.56
N VAL A 365 43.78 11.59 2.71
CA VAL A 365 44.11 10.17 2.81
C VAL A 365 42.84 9.32 2.68
N VAL A 366 41.73 9.74 3.28
CA VAL A 366 40.43 9.07 3.15
C VAL A 366 39.92 9.15 1.72
N ALA A 367 40.12 10.29 1.03
CA ALA A 367 39.78 10.44 -0.37
C ALA A 367 40.61 9.51 -1.28
N ASP A 368 41.93 9.46 -1.08
CA ASP A 368 42.80 8.53 -1.82
C ASP A 368 42.40 7.07 -1.58
N THR A 369 42.03 6.73 -0.34
CA THR A 369 41.55 5.39 0.04
C THR A 369 40.26 5.05 -0.69
N ALA A 370 39.30 5.99 -0.73
CA ALA A 370 38.03 5.79 -1.42
C ALA A 370 38.23 5.54 -2.92
N ILE A 371 39.17 6.26 -3.55
CA ILE A 371 39.54 6.06 -4.96
C ILE A 371 40.19 4.69 -5.16
N ALA A 372 41.14 4.31 -4.31
CA ALA A 372 41.83 3.04 -4.42
C ALA A 372 40.86 1.85 -4.29
N ILE A 373 39.94 1.90 -3.32
CA ILE A 373 38.93 0.86 -3.15
C ILE A 373 37.98 0.82 -4.35
N TYR A 374 37.57 1.98 -4.86
CA TYR A 374 36.78 2.06 -6.09
C TYR A 374 37.51 1.42 -7.29
N ASP A 375 38.79 1.73 -7.48
CA ASP A 375 39.60 1.19 -8.57
C ASP A 375 39.75 -0.34 -8.46
N ILE A 376 39.88 -0.88 -7.24
CA ILE A 376 39.88 -2.33 -6.99
C ILE A 376 38.53 -2.94 -7.40
N LEU A 377 37.41 -2.34 -6.98
CA LEU A 377 36.09 -2.81 -7.35
C LEU A 377 35.85 -2.77 -8.87
N GLU A 378 36.25 -1.70 -9.54
CA GLU A 378 36.11 -1.56 -11.00
C GLU A 378 37.00 -2.58 -11.75
N LYS A 379 38.20 -2.88 -11.23
CA LYS A 379 39.09 -3.92 -11.78
C LYS A 379 38.47 -5.32 -11.74
N HIS A 380 37.72 -5.64 -10.69
CA HIS A 380 37.05 -6.95 -10.52
C HIS A 380 35.64 -7.01 -11.11
N LYS A 381 35.15 -5.88 -11.65
CA LYS A 381 33.81 -5.77 -12.23
C LYS A 381 33.63 -6.73 -13.39
N LYS A 382 32.61 -7.59 -13.26
CA LYS A 382 32.18 -8.51 -14.31
C LYS A 382 30.69 -8.77 -14.25
N VAL A 383 30.14 -9.28 -15.35
CA VAL A 383 28.76 -9.77 -15.40
C VAL A 383 28.60 -10.87 -14.35
N HIS A 384 27.53 -10.81 -13.54
CA HIS A 384 27.27 -11.73 -12.43
C HIS A 384 28.34 -11.73 -11.32
N PHE A 385 29.07 -10.62 -11.12
CA PHE A 385 30.01 -10.49 -10.00
C PHE A 385 29.38 -10.84 -8.63
N TRP A 386 28.15 -10.35 -8.38
CA TRP A 386 27.43 -10.60 -7.13
C TRP A 386 26.93 -12.04 -6.94
N ASP A 387 26.97 -12.86 -7.99
CA ASP A 387 26.65 -14.29 -7.94
C ASP A 387 27.92 -15.17 -7.81
N ASP A 388 29.11 -14.56 -7.93
CA ASP A 388 30.41 -15.24 -7.94
C ASP A 388 31.18 -14.98 -6.64
N GLU A 389 31.12 -15.94 -5.70
CA GLU A 389 31.81 -15.84 -4.41
C GLU A 389 33.33 -15.74 -4.53
N ASP A 390 33.93 -16.37 -5.54
CA ASP A 390 35.39 -16.36 -5.71
C ASP A 390 35.85 -14.98 -6.17
N ALA A 391 35.08 -14.31 -7.04
CA ALA A 391 35.35 -12.94 -7.45
C ALA A 391 35.18 -11.94 -6.31
N GLN A 392 34.14 -12.11 -5.49
CA GLN A 392 33.93 -11.28 -4.30
C GLN A 392 35.07 -11.44 -3.30
N LYS A 393 35.51 -12.68 -3.04
CA LYS A 393 36.68 -12.96 -2.16
C LYS A 393 37.96 -12.33 -2.70
N GLN A 394 38.19 -12.36 -4.02
CA GLN A 394 39.37 -11.72 -4.62
C GLN A 394 39.35 -10.20 -4.44
N ALA A 395 38.21 -9.55 -4.68
CA ALA A 395 38.06 -8.12 -4.46
C ALA A 395 38.23 -7.76 -2.97
N ILE A 396 37.61 -8.52 -2.06
CA ILE A 396 37.73 -8.36 -0.61
C ILE A 396 39.19 -8.47 -0.17
N ASN A 397 39.92 -9.51 -0.62
CA ASN A 397 41.32 -9.70 -0.26
C ASN A 397 42.20 -8.54 -0.77
N GLU A 398 41.97 -8.05 -1.99
CA GLU A 398 42.73 -6.90 -2.52
C GLU A 398 42.42 -5.59 -1.75
N ILE A 399 41.19 -5.41 -1.28
CA ILE A 399 40.84 -4.28 -0.40
C ILE A 399 41.51 -4.45 0.97
N GLU A 400 41.48 -5.65 1.55
CA GLU A 400 42.13 -5.97 2.84
C GLU A 400 43.64 -5.70 2.77
N ASP A 401 44.30 -6.19 1.71
CA ASP A 401 45.72 -5.96 1.43
C ASP A 401 46.03 -4.45 1.36
N TYR A 402 45.19 -3.66 0.66
CA TYR A 402 45.35 -2.21 0.59
C TYR A 402 45.20 -1.54 1.97
N LEU A 403 44.17 -1.90 2.74
CA LEU A 403 43.95 -1.34 4.08
C LEU A 403 45.10 -1.68 5.04
N TYR A 404 45.72 -2.85 4.90
CA TYR A 404 46.80 -3.30 5.76
C TYR A 404 48.17 -2.73 5.35
N ASP A 405 48.52 -2.80 4.07
CA ASP A 405 49.84 -2.39 3.58
C ASP A 405 49.93 -0.86 3.48
N GLU A 406 48.99 -0.22 2.79
CA GLU A 406 49.09 1.21 2.47
C GLU A 406 48.67 2.09 3.66
N LEU A 407 47.58 1.76 4.36
CA LEU A 407 47.09 2.62 5.44
C LEU A 407 47.78 2.33 6.77
N LYS A 408 47.90 1.06 7.15
CA LYS A 408 48.46 0.69 8.46
C LYS A 408 49.98 0.65 8.45
N THR A 409 50.61 0.13 7.39
CA THR A 409 52.07 0.00 7.33
C THR A 409 52.76 1.25 6.80
N GLU A 410 52.31 1.81 5.66
CA GLU A 410 52.97 3.00 5.08
C GLU A 410 52.52 4.32 5.70
N LYS A 411 51.21 4.55 5.86
CA LYS A 411 50.67 5.80 6.40
C LYS A 411 50.53 5.82 7.93
N GLY A 412 50.77 4.68 8.60
CA GLY A 412 50.80 4.57 10.06
C GLY A 412 49.45 4.79 10.76
N ILE A 413 48.34 4.57 10.06
CA ILE A 413 46.98 4.74 10.59
C ILE A 413 46.59 3.48 11.36
N ALA A 414 46.28 3.62 12.64
CA ALA A 414 46.04 2.51 13.55
C ALA A 414 44.61 1.93 13.45
N LEU A 415 44.22 1.42 12.29
CA LEU A 415 42.97 0.67 12.13
C LEU A 415 43.08 -0.73 12.76
N SER A 416 42.08 -1.11 13.56
CA SER A 416 41.96 -2.50 14.07
C SER A 416 41.49 -3.45 12.96
N LEU A 417 41.70 -4.76 13.14
CA LEU A 417 41.20 -5.77 12.19
C LEU A 417 39.67 -5.71 12.09
N ASP A 418 38.97 -5.57 13.24
CA ASP A 418 37.51 -5.44 13.26
C ASP A 418 37.02 -4.20 12.48
N GLN A 419 37.76 -3.07 12.53
CA GLN A 419 37.43 -1.88 11.76
C GLN A 419 37.64 -2.07 10.26
N MET A 420 38.69 -2.81 9.86
CA MET A 420 38.94 -3.14 8.46
C MET A 420 37.83 -4.04 7.91
N ASP A 421 37.42 -5.05 8.66
CA ASP A 421 36.31 -5.93 8.30
C ASP A 421 34.99 -5.15 8.13
N GLU A 422 34.70 -4.23 9.05
CA GLU A 422 33.49 -3.38 8.98
C GLU A 422 33.52 -2.42 7.78
N ILE A 423 34.69 -1.85 7.45
CA ILE A 423 34.88 -1.02 6.27
C ILE A 423 34.61 -1.85 5.00
N ILE A 424 35.21 -3.03 4.89
CA ILE A 424 35.04 -3.93 3.74
C ILE A 424 33.57 -4.29 3.58
N GLU A 425 32.90 -4.70 4.65
CA GLU A 425 31.49 -5.06 4.61
C GLU A 425 30.62 -3.90 4.10
N LYS A 426 30.79 -2.70 4.67
CA LYS A 426 29.99 -1.53 4.30
C LYS A 426 30.26 -1.07 2.86
N VAL A 427 31.52 -1.07 2.42
CA VAL A 427 31.85 -0.68 1.04
C VAL A 427 31.33 -1.71 0.04
N MET A 428 31.41 -3.01 0.34
CA MET A 428 30.84 -4.06 -0.50
C MET A 428 29.32 -3.96 -0.59
N GLN A 429 28.64 -3.62 0.52
CA GLN A 429 27.20 -3.36 0.50
C GLN A 429 26.85 -2.18 -0.41
N VAL A 430 27.51 -1.04 -0.23
CA VAL A 430 27.30 0.15 -1.08
C VAL A 430 27.55 -0.17 -2.57
N ALA A 431 28.68 -0.83 -2.87
CA ALA A 431 29.01 -1.24 -4.22
C ALA A 431 27.94 -2.14 -4.84
N LYS A 432 27.33 -3.03 -4.04
CA LYS A 432 26.24 -3.91 -4.47
C LYS A 432 25.01 -3.13 -4.89
N HIS A 433 24.56 -2.21 -4.05
CA HIS A 433 23.36 -1.43 -4.30
C HIS A 433 23.52 -0.46 -5.48
N ARG A 434 24.73 0.04 -5.74
CA ARG A 434 25.03 0.93 -6.87
C ARG A 434 25.35 0.21 -8.17
N SER A 435 25.85 -1.01 -8.11
CA SER A 435 26.10 -1.84 -9.29
C SER A 435 24.82 -2.42 -9.92
N TYR A 436 23.64 -2.12 -9.36
CA TYR A 436 22.36 -2.42 -10.00
C TYR A 436 21.99 -1.32 -11.00
N THR A 437 22.56 -1.41 -12.20
CA THR A 437 21.87 -1.06 -13.46
C THR A 437 22.46 -1.81 -14.64
#